data_AF-A0A9R1BIA3-F1
#
_entry.id   AF-A0A9R1BIA3-F1
#
_cell.length_a   1.000
_cell.length_b   1.000
_cell.length_c   1.000
_cell.angle_alpha   90.00
_cell.angle_beta   90.00
_cell.angle_gamma   90.00
#
_symmetry.space_group_name_H-M   'P 1'
#
loop_
_entity.id
_entity.type
_entity.pdbx_description
1 polymer ?
#
loop_
_entity_poly.entity_id
_entity_poly.type
_entity_poly.pdbx_seq_one_letter_code
_entity_poly.pdbx_strand_id
1 'polypeptide(L)'
;MAREDRKRRQPDGDEAADEGERRGRRDKRPKEEKPAPPLPSEIRNKEKRSEVYAKLKREKKAQKRRLGRERGQAAQRAAELGEEVPEKQVPRTIENTREPDETVCRPDDQELFAGNDADEFNAVLKQVVTPKVLITTCRFNSGMGPAFIKELMQVIPNAQYVNRGTYDLKKIVEYANNREFTSVMVVHTNRREPDALLIINLPEGPTAHFKLSKLVLRKDIKNHGNPTSHKPELVLNNFTTCLGHRVGRMIQSLFPQDPNFRGRRVVTFHNQRDYIFFRHHRYIFEEKEKKIVSKDKKSKGETKTEKQINCRLQECGPRFTLKLLTLQHGTFDTKSGEYEWVHKA
;
A
#
# COMPACT_ATOMS: atom_id res chain seq x y z
N MET A 1 29.80 89.75 69.27
CA MET A 1 29.14 89.36 68.00
C MET A 1 28.58 87.96 68.25
N ALA A 2 27.35 87.90 68.79
CA ALA A 2 26.16 87.52 68.02
C ALA A 2 26.15 85.99 67.76
N ARG A 3 25.93 85.16 68.80
CA ARG A 3 24.64 84.77 69.44
C ARG A 3 23.87 83.71 68.59
N GLU A 4 23.34 82.63 69.14
CA GLU A 4 23.15 82.23 70.55
C GLU A 4 23.06 80.69 70.74
N ASP A 5 23.55 80.20 71.88
CA ASP A 5 23.07 79.10 72.76
C ASP A 5 22.58 77.72 72.21
N ARG A 6 23.00 76.55 72.73
CA ARG A 6 23.14 75.94 74.10
C ARG A 6 21.97 75.01 74.51
N LYS A 7 22.17 73.71 74.26
CA LYS A 7 21.99 72.53 75.16
C LYS A 7 20.92 72.54 76.29
N ARG A 8 20.15 71.43 76.37
CA ARG A 8 19.15 71.00 77.41
C ARG A 8 17.74 71.60 77.21
N ARG A 9 16.62 70.91 77.45
CA ARG A 9 16.26 69.92 78.50
C ARG A 9 15.28 68.80 78.03
N GLN A 10 15.25 67.70 78.79
CA GLN A 10 14.13 66.76 79.03
C GLN A 10 13.49 67.11 80.41
N PRO A 11 12.43 66.44 80.95
CA PRO A 11 11.55 65.37 80.42
C PRO A 11 10.10 65.92 80.18
N ASP A 12 8.90 65.40 80.50
CA ASP A 12 8.30 64.29 81.33
C ASP A 12 6.92 63.83 80.76
N GLY A 13 6.39 62.69 81.20
CA GLY A 13 5.04 62.11 80.89
C GLY A 13 5.01 61.21 79.65
N ASP A 14 4.59 59.93 79.66
CA ASP A 14 3.40 59.24 80.23
C ASP A 14 2.07 59.74 79.61
N GLU A 15 1.12 58.88 79.20
CA GLU A 15 0.89 57.45 79.53
C GLU A 15 0.50 56.60 78.27
N ALA A 16 0.14 55.32 78.43
CA ALA A 16 -0.02 54.34 77.32
C ALA A 16 -1.50 53.99 76.96
N ALA A 17 -1.66 53.11 75.93
CA ALA A 17 -2.89 52.61 75.28
C ALA A 17 -3.40 53.43 74.07
N ASP A 18 -3.94 52.85 72.97
CA ASP A 18 -4.13 51.44 72.59
C ASP A 18 -4.01 51.23 71.05
N GLU A 19 -4.17 49.99 70.54
CA GLU A 19 -3.99 49.57 69.14
C GLU A 19 -4.92 50.23 68.09
N GLY A 20 -4.45 50.35 66.83
CA GLY A 20 -5.37 50.54 65.69
C GLY A 20 -4.78 50.99 64.33
N GLU A 21 -4.88 50.13 63.31
CA GLU A 21 -4.98 50.45 61.85
C GLU A 21 -4.11 51.58 61.21
N ARG A 22 -3.13 51.23 60.34
CA ARG A 22 -3.26 51.32 58.84
C ARG A 22 -1.98 51.10 57.98
N ARG A 23 -2.07 50.09 57.11
CA ARG A 23 -1.66 50.03 55.68
C ARG A 23 -0.44 50.84 55.20
N GLY A 24 0.70 50.17 55.01
CA GLY A 24 1.80 50.63 54.13
C GLY A 24 1.81 49.91 52.76
N ARG A 25 2.05 50.66 51.66
CA ARG A 25 2.16 50.13 50.27
C ARG A 25 3.42 49.26 50.11
N ARG A 26 3.34 48.18 49.31
CA ARG A 26 4.52 47.50 48.73
C ARG A 26 4.30 47.29 47.23
N ASP A 27 5.21 47.80 46.42
CA ASP A 27 5.12 47.73 44.96
C ASP A 27 5.36 46.31 44.43
N LYS A 28 4.52 45.91 43.48
CA LYS A 28 4.71 44.66 42.74
C LYS A 28 5.77 44.89 41.67
N ARG A 29 7.01 44.45 41.93
CA ARG A 29 8.02 44.29 40.88
C ARG A 29 7.45 43.43 39.74
N PRO A 30 7.82 43.70 38.47
CA PRO A 30 7.51 42.80 37.37
C PRO A 30 8.00 41.38 37.69
N LYS A 31 7.22 40.36 37.32
CA LYS A 31 7.71 38.98 37.36
C LYS A 31 8.63 38.78 36.17
N GLU A 32 9.91 38.57 36.43
CA GLU A 32 10.85 38.08 35.42
C GLU A 32 10.30 36.79 34.81
N GLU A 33 10.18 36.75 33.48
CA GLU A 33 9.81 35.52 32.79
C GLU A 33 10.96 34.52 32.95
N LYS A 34 10.65 33.34 33.51
CA LYS A 34 11.66 32.30 33.66
C LYS A 34 12.15 31.89 32.27
N PRO A 35 13.47 31.78 32.04
CA PRO A 35 13.99 31.35 30.75
C PRO A 35 13.39 29.99 30.36
N ALA A 36 13.13 29.83 29.06
CA ALA A 36 12.51 28.62 28.54
C ALA A 36 13.32 27.37 28.96
N PRO A 37 12.65 26.25 29.30
CA PRO A 37 13.35 25.05 29.74
C PRO A 37 14.31 24.57 28.62
N PRO A 38 15.57 24.23 28.95
CA PRO A 38 16.59 23.94 27.94
C PRO A 38 16.19 22.76 27.06
N LEU A 39 16.51 22.85 25.77
CA LEU A 39 16.16 21.83 24.80
C LEU A 39 16.89 20.52 25.15
N PRO A 40 16.28 19.34 24.93
CA PRO A 40 16.94 18.05 25.18
C PRO A 40 18.30 17.89 24.47
N SER A 41 18.52 18.59 23.36
CA SER A 41 19.79 18.67 22.63
C SER A 41 20.93 19.30 23.46
N GLU A 42 20.63 20.33 24.26
CA GLU A 42 21.60 21.11 25.03
C GLU A 42 22.07 20.37 26.30
N ILE A 43 21.19 19.53 26.86
CA ILE A 43 21.47 18.80 28.11
C ILE A 43 22.51 17.70 27.84
N ARG A 44 23.77 17.91 28.26
CA ARG A 44 24.87 16.92 28.11
C ARG A 44 24.61 15.59 28.83
N ASN A 45 23.99 15.60 30.02
CA ASN A 45 23.70 14.38 30.79
C ASN A 45 22.55 13.56 30.15
N LYS A 46 22.80 12.26 29.90
CA LYS A 46 21.90 11.32 29.22
C LYS A 46 20.55 11.12 29.94
N GLU A 47 20.55 11.05 31.26
CA GLU A 47 19.38 10.77 32.09
C GLU A 47 18.47 12.00 32.15
N LYS A 48 19.03 13.16 32.51
CA LYS A 48 18.30 14.44 32.50
C LYS A 48 17.77 14.79 31.10
N ARG A 49 18.53 14.48 30.04
CA ARG A 49 18.07 14.58 28.65
C ARG A 49 16.85 13.70 28.37
N SER A 50 16.88 12.43 28.79
CA SER A 50 15.79 11.48 28.52
C SER A 50 14.52 11.84 29.30
N GLU A 51 14.65 12.32 30.54
CA GLU A 51 13.54 12.86 31.33
C GLU A 51 12.87 14.07 30.69
N VAL A 52 13.64 15.10 30.32
CA VAL A 52 13.09 16.32 29.72
C VAL A 52 12.44 16.01 28.37
N TYR A 53 13.06 15.14 27.56
CA TYR A 53 12.43 14.64 26.34
C TYR A 53 11.13 13.86 26.62
N ALA A 54 11.08 13.04 27.68
CA ALA A 54 9.87 12.30 28.07
C ALA A 54 8.74 13.23 28.55
N LYS A 55 9.06 14.28 29.33
CA LYS A 55 8.13 15.33 29.77
C LYS A 55 7.54 16.07 28.55
N LEU A 56 8.41 16.60 27.69
CA LEU A 56 8.03 17.28 26.44
C LEU A 56 7.22 16.39 25.48
N LYS A 57 7.50 15.08 25.43
CA LYS A 57 6.72 14.10 24.65
C LYS A 57 5.34 13.81 25.26
N ARG A 58 5.20 13.83 26.59
CA ARG A 58 3.89 13.75 27.28
C ARG A 58 3.06 15.01 27.02
N GLU A 59 3.67 16.19 27.13
CA GLU A 59 3.05 17.50 26.88
C GLU A 59 2.55 17.61 25.43
N LYS A 60 3.41 17.35 24.43
CA LYS A 60 2.99 17.35 23.01
C LYS A 60 1.87 16.33 22.73
N LYS A 61 1.84 15.19 23.43
CA LYS A 61 0.74 14.20 23.34
C LYS A 61 -0.55 14.72 23.97
N ALA A 62 -0.48 15.47 25.07
CA ALA A 62 -1.63 16.11 25.72
C ALA A 62 -2.18 17.27 24.86
N GLN A 63 -1.30 18.15 24.35
CA GLN A 63 -1.65 19.22 23.42
C GLN A 63 -2.32 18.68 22.14
N LYS A 64 -1.74 17.65 21.49
CA LYS A 64 -2.35 17.02 20.32
C LYS A 64 -3.73 16.40 20.62
N ARG A 65 -3.94 15.85 21.82
CA ARG A 65 -5.25 15.36 22.27
C ARG A 65 -6.26 16.49 22.52
N ARG A 66 -5.81 17.61 23.09
CA ARG A 66 -6.63 18.82 23.32
C ARG A 66 -7.08 19.42 21.99
N LEU A 67 -6.14 19.72 21.09
CA LEU A 67 -6.41 20.24 19.75
C LEU A 67 -7.31 19.30 18.92
N GLY A 68 -7.16 17.98 19.08
CA GLY A 68 -8.05 17.00 18.46
C GLY A 68 -9.50 17.05 18.97
N ARG A 69 -9.71 17.31 20.27
CA ARG A 69 -11.04 17.53 20.86
C ARG A 69 -11.64 18.85 20.40
N GLU A 70 -10.86 19.93 20.44
CA GLU A 70 -11.29 21.27 20.02
C GLU A 70 -11.70 21.29 18.54
N ARG A 71 -10.92 20.66 17.65
CA ARG A 71 -11.30 20.45 16.24
C ARG A 71 -12.56 19.59 16.08
N GLY A 72 -12.73 18.55 16.90
CA GLY A 72 -13.95 17.73 16.90
C GLY A 72 -15.19 18.51 17.31
N GLN A 73 -15.10 19.33 18.34
CA GLN A 73 -16.18 20.21 18.83
C GLN A 73 -16.45 21.39 17.88
N ALA A 74 -15.46 21.85 17.12
CA ALA A 74 -15.66 22.84 16.06
C ALA A 74 -16.41 22.23 14.86
N ALA A 75 -15.98 21.05 14.39
CA ALA A 75 -16.65 20.34 13.30
C ALA A 75 -18.08 19.91 13.66
N GLN A 76 -18.36 19.60 14.93
CA GLN A 76 -19.73 19.36 15.41
C GLN A 76 -20.58 20.64 15.35
N ARG A 77 -20.06 21.77 15.85
CA ARG A 77 -20.79 23.05 15.83
C ARG A 77 -21.04 23.59 14.41
N ALA A 78 -20.07 23.48 13.50
CA ALA A 78 -20.28 23.83 12.10
C ALA A 78 -21.42 23.02 11.48
N ALA A 79 -21.40 21.69 11.67
CA ALA A 79 -22.46 20.80 11.20
C ALA A 79 -23.83 21.01 11.90
N GLU A 80 -23.85 21.60 13.10
CA GLU A 80 -25.08 21.97 13.81
C GLU A 80 -25.63 23.36 13.40
N LEU A 81 -24.76 24.28 12.94
CA LEU A 81 -25.15 25.56 12.33
C LEU A 81 -25.52 25.44 10.85
N GLY A 82 -25.04 24.40 10.16
CA GLY A 82 -25.11 24.29 8.69
C GLY A 82 -23.96 25.01 7.96
N GLU A 83 -22.93 25.43 8.68
CA GLU A 83 -21.70 25.99 8.10
C GLU A 83 -20.80 24.88 7.51
N GLU A 84 -20.00 25.22 6.50
CA GLU A 84 -19.06 24.27 5.89
C GLU A 84 -18.02 23.78 6.92
N VAL A 85 -17.95 22.46 7.08
CA VAL A 85 -17.05 21.84 8.05
C VAL A 85 -15.60 22.00 7.59
N PRO A 86 -14.70 22.60 8.40
CA PRO A 86 -13.32 22.85 8.00
C PRO A 86 -12.60 21.61 7.47
N GLU A 87 -12.04 21.71 6.26
CA GLU A 87 -11.49 20.57 5.54
C GLU A 87 -10.41 19.82 6.33
N LYS A 88 -10.48 18.49 6.28
CA LYS A 88 -9.51 17.62 6.93
C LYS A 88 -8.26 17.52 6.05
N GLN A 89 -7.23 18.28 6.40
CA GLN A 89 -5.89 18.19 5.82
C GLN A 89 -5.49 16.73 5.54
N VAL A 90 -5.45 16.38 4.24
CA VAL A 90 -5.11 15.03 3.78
C VAL A 90 -3.66 14.70 4.18
N PRO A 91 -3.37 13.54 4.77
CA PRO A 91 -2.00 13.17 5.10
C PRO A 91 -1.16 13.05 3.82
N ARG A 92 0.04 13.65 3.81
CA ARG A 92 1.04 13.41 2.77
C ARG A 92 1.53 11.96 2.88
N THR A 93 1.04 11.10 2.00
CA THR A 93 1.46 9.71 1.82
C THR A 93 2.31 9.61 0.56
N ILE A 94 3.18 8.59 0.48
CA ILE A 94 4.07 8.38 -0.68
C ILE A 94 3.30 8.30 -2.00
N GLU A 95 2.11 7.69 -2.01
CA GLU A 95 1.27 7.61 -3.22
C GLU A 95 0.67 8.97 -3.63
N ASN A 96 0.34 9.83 -2.65
CA ASN A 96 -0.19 11.18 -2.86
C ASN A 96 0.91 12.22 -3.16
N THR A 97 2.17 11.88 -2.88
CA THR A 97 3.35 12.67 -3.25
C THR A 97 4.21 11.94 -4.28
N ARG A 98 3.60 11.10 -5.13
CA ARG A 98 4.27 10.50 -6.29
C ARG A 98 4.46 11.58 -7.35
N GLU A 99 5.63 11.63 -7.95
CA GLU A 99 5.92 12.51 -9.08
C GLU A 99 5.07 12.09 -10.29
N PRO A 100 4.45 13.04 -11.02
CA PRO A 100 3.68 12.72 -12.21
C PRO A 100 4.62 12.15 -13.28
N ASP A 101 4.22 11.03 -13.85
CA ASP A 101 5.00 10.22 -14.77
C ASP A 101 4.39 10.37 -16.17
N GLU A 102 5.18 10.87 -17.12
CA GLU A 102 4.72 11.18 -18.48
C GLU A 102 4.27 9.92 -19.24
N THR A 103 4.75 8.73 -18.83
CA THR A 103 4.38 7.45 -19.42
C THR A 103 3.04 6.89 -18.92
N VAL A 104 2.29 7.64 -18.10
CA VAL A 104 0.95 7.23 -17.63
C VAL A 104 -0.07 7.33 -18.77
N CYS A 105 -0.57 6.17 -19.18
CA CYS A 105 -1.52 5.99 -20.27
C CYS A 105 -2.82 6.75 -19.99
N ARG A 106 -3.29 7.52 -20.98
CA ARG A 106 -4.57 8.23 -20.88
C ARG A 106 -5.69 7.37 -21.48
N PRO A 107 -6.93 7.40 -20.93
CA PRO A 107 -8.05 6.62 -21.48
C PRO A 107 -8.43 6.95 -22.93
N ASP A 108 -8.03 8.13 -23.42
CA ASP A 108 -8.39 8.68 -24.73
C ASP A 108 -7.23 8.65 -25.74
N ASP A 109 -6.14 7.94 -25.43
CA ASP A 109 -4.91 7.90 -26.24
C ASP A 109 -5.03 6.96 -27.45
N GLN A 110 -5.30 7.53 -28.62
CA GLN A 110 -5.49 6.77 -29.86
C GLN A 110 -4.22 6.05 -30.35
N GLU A 111 -3.03 6.59 -30.10
CA GLU A 111 -1.77 5.93 -30.50
C GLU A 111 -1.54 4.68 -29.64
N LEU A 112 -1.82 4.77 -28.34
CA LEU A 112 -1.80 3.63 -27.43
C LEU A 112 -2.80 2.54 -27.84
N PHE A 113 -4.02 2.90 -28.28
CA PHE A 113 -4.96 1.90 -28.79
C PHE A 113 -4.51 1.26 -30.10
N ALA A 114 -3.95 2.03 -31.04
CA ALA A 114 -3.41 1.50 -32.29
C ALA A 114 -2.23 0.53 -32.05
N GLY A 115 -1.30 0.90 -31.16
CA GLY A 115 -0.22 0.01 -30.72
C GLY A 115 -0.73 -1.25 -30.05
N ASN A 116 -1.70 -1.12 -29.14
CA ASN A 116 -2.38 -2.26 -28.50
C ASN A 116 -3.14 -3.16 -29.49
N ASP A 117 -3.46 -2.68 -30.69
CA ASP A 117 -4.14 -3.49 -31.72
C ASP A 117 -3.17 -4.17 -32.70
N ALA A 118 -1.96 -3.65 -32.87
CA ALA A 118 -0.86 -4.31 -33.59
C ALA A 118 -0.05 -5.30 -32.70
N ASP A 119 -0.13 -5.14 -31.37
CA ASP A 119 0.64 -5.85 -30.35
C ASP A 119 0.47 -7.39 -30.34
N GLU A 120 1.54 -8.10 -29.95
CA GLU A 120 1.68 -9.56 -30.08
C GLU A 120 0.61 -10.35 -29.30
N PHE A 121 0.04 -9.75 -28.25
CA PHE A 121 -0.99 -10.38 -27.43
C PHE A 121 -2.39 -10.34 -28.04
N ASN A 122 -2.64 -9.52 -29.08
CA ASN A 122 -4.00 -9.13 -29.47
C ASN A 122 -4.87 -10.32 -29.93
N ALA A 123 -4.28 -11.30 -30.64
CA ALA A 123 -5.00 -12.50 -31.09
C ALA A 123 -5.56 -13.35 -29.93
N VAL A 124 -4.87 -13.36 -28.78
CA VAL A 124 -5.32 -14.05 -27.56
C VAL A 124 -6.35 -13.23 -26.80
N LEU A 125 -6.14 -11.90 -26.71
CA LEU A 125 -7.03 -10.99 -26.00
C LEU A 125 -8.39 -10.82 -26.71
N LYS A 126 -8.42 -10.82 -28.04
CA LYS A 126 -9.64 -10.85 -28.87
C LYS A 126 -10.27 -12.24 -28.99
N GLN A 127 -9.82 -13.22 -28.21
CA GLN A 127 -10.32 -14.61 -28.18
C GLN A 127 -10.19 -15.40 -29.51
N VAL A 128 -9.42 -14.91 -30.48
CA VAL A 128 -9.18 -15.62 -31.76
C VAL A 128 -8.37 -16.90 -31.52
N VAL A 129 -7.43 -16.86 -30.57
CA VAL A 129 -6.64 -18.01 -30.14
C VAL A 129 -6.88 -18.25 -28.65
N THR A 130 -7.29 -19.46 -28.27
CA THR A 130 -7.43 -19.83 -26.86
C THR A 130 -6.04 -19.97 -26.22
N PRO A 131 -5.76 -19.31 -25.08
CA PRO A 131 -4.43 -19.40 -24.46
C PRO A 131 -4.10 -20.82 -24.00
N LYS A 132 -2.85 -21.20 -24.22
CA LYS A 132 -2.31 -22.54 -23.99
C LYS A 132 -0.90 -22.37 -23.44
N VAL A 133 -0.74 -22.59 -22.13
CA VAL A 133 0.47 -22.20 -21.39
C VAL A 133 1.31 -23.43 -21.04
N LEU A 134 2.57 -23.46 -21.48
CA LEU A 134 3.54 -24.49 -21.11
C LEU A 134 4.26 -24.06 -19.83
N ILE A 135 4.08 -24.78 -18.72
CA ILE A 135 4.81 -24.51 -17.48
C ILE A 135 5.96 -25.52 -17.33
N THR A 136 7.15 -25.04 -16.97
CA THR A 136 8.33 -25.89 -16.72
C THR A 136 9.25 -25.32 -15.64
N THR A 137 10.30 -26.05 -15.25
CA THR A 137 11.29 -25.63 -14.24
C THR A 137 12.60 -25.16 -14.85
N CYS A 138 13.52 -24.64 -14.02
CA CYS A 138 14.95 -24.74 -14.27
C CYS A 138 15.43 -26.21 -14.43
N ARG A 139 16.62 -26.40 -15.02
CA ARG A 139 17.25 -27.72 -15.27
C ARG A 139 17.56 -28.50 -13.98
N PHE A 140 17.91 -27.78 -12.92
CA PHE A 140 18.10 -28.32 -11.58
C PHE A 140 17.08 -27.68 -10.64
N ASN A 141 16.00 -28.40 -10.34
CA ASN A 141 14.93 -27.93 -9.46
C ASN A 141 15.00 -28.60 -8.07
N SER A 142 14.27 -28.06 -7.10
CA SER A 142 13.95 -28.74 -5.83
C SER A 142 12.48 -29.13 -5.82
N GLY A 143 12.06 -29.96 -4.86
CA GLY A 143 10.64 -30.32 -4.69
C GLY A 143 9.68 -29.12 -4.54
N MET A 144 10.17 -27.95 -4.09
CA MET A 144 9.35 -26.73 -4.01
C MET A 144 8.97 -26.16 -5.38
N GLY A 145 9.80 -26.35 -6.41
CA GLY A 145 9.52 -25.90 -7.78
C GLY A 145 8.30 -26.60 -8.37
N PRO A 146 8.30 -27.94 -8.52
CA PRO A 146 7.12 -28.70 -8.95
C PRO A 146 5.92 -28.59 -8.00
N ALA A 147 6.13 -28.37 -6.69
CA ALA A 147 5.02 -28.09 -5.77
C ALA A 147 4.32 -26.76 -6.10
N PHE A 148 5.07 -25.69 -6.34
CA PHE A 148 4.54 -24.41 -6.79
C PHE A 148 3.87 -24.52 -8.17
N ILE A 149 4.47 -25.24 -9.13
CA ILE A 149 3.87 -25.47 -10.44
C ILE A 149 2.51 -26.20 -10.33
N LYS A 150 2.38 -27.21 -9.45
CA LYS A 150 1.09 -27.89 -9.23
C LYS A 150 -0.01 -26.94 -8.74
N GLU A 151 0.34 -25.86 -8.05
CA GLU A 151 -0.60 -24.81 -7.66
C GLU A 151 -0.83 -23.79 -8.81
N LEU A 152 0.20 -23.45 -9.59
CA LEU A 152 0.04 -22.62 -10.80
C LEU A 152 -0.86 -23.29 -11.86
N MET A 153 -0.80 -24.62 -12.02
CA MET A 153 -1.73 -25.39 -12.87
C MET A 153 -3.18 -25.34 -12.37
N GLN A 154 -3.41 -25.10 -11.07
CA GLN A 154 -4.74 -24.84 -10.53
C GLN A 154 -5.16 -23.39 -10.77
N VAL A 155 -4.21 -22.44 -10.78
CA VAL A 155 -4.44 -21.01 -11.07
C VAL A 155 -4.80 -20.76 -12.53
N ILE A 156 -4.00 -21.27 -13.47
CA ILE A 156 -4.04 -20.92 -14.90
C ILE A 156 -4.81 -22.01 -15.68
N PRO A 157 -5.97 -21.70 -16.30
CA PRO A 157 -6.66 -22.65 -17.18
C PRO A 157 -5.77 -23.05 -18.37
N ASN A 158 -6.00 -24.26 -18.92
CA ASN A 158 -5.25 -24.80 -20.06
C ASN A 158 -3.73 -24.97 -19.85
N ALA A 159 -3.21 -24.76 -18.64
CA ALA A 159 -1.78 -24.88 -18.35
C ALA A 159 -1.33 -26.36 -18.32
N GLN A 160 -0.27 -26.68 -19.07
CA GLN A 160 0.34 -28.01 -19.11
C GLN A 160 1.74 -27.97 -18.51
N TYR A 161 2.03 -28.85 -17.54
CA TYR A 161 3.38 -29.01 -17.00
C TYR A 161 4.18 -30.03 -17.81
N VAL A 162 5.36 -29.63 -18.27
CA VAL A 162 6.36 -30.54 -18.85
C VAL A 162 7.66 -30.45 -18.04
N ASN A 163 8.18 -31.60 -17.62
CA ASN A 163 9.47 -31.69 -16.94
C ASN A 163 10.59 -31.33 -17.93
N ARG A 164 11.41 -30.32 -17.59
CA ARG A 164 12.51 -29.84 -18.42
C ARG A 164 13.60 -30.89 -18.68
N GLY A 165 13.87 -31.78 -17.72
CA GLY A 165 15.04 -32.65 -17.78
C GLY A 165 16.33 -31.86 -18.06
N THR A 166 17.09 -32.27 -19.08
CA THR A 166 18.35 -31.64 -19.48
C THR A 166 18.21 -30.55 -20.56
N TYR A 167 17.02 -30.34 -21.14
CA TYR A 167 16.85 -29.49 -22.33
C TYR A 167 17.15 -28.01 -22.09
N ASP A 168 17.71 -27.37 -23.11
CA ASP A 168 17.96 -25.92 -23.14
C ASP A 168 16.70 -25.14 -23.50
N LEU A 169 16.61 -23.88 -23.05
CA LEU A 169 15.35 -23.12 -23.12
C LEU A 169 14.94 -22.79 -24.57
N LYS A 170 15.89 -22.62 -25.50
CA LYS A 170 15.59 -22.46 -26.92
C LYS A 170 14.89 -23.69 -27.52
N LYS A 171 15.36 -24.91 -27.18
CA LYS A 171 14.70 -26.17 -27.57
C LYS A 171 13.31 -26.35 -26.97
N ILE A 172 13.05 -25.76 -25.80
CA ILE A 172 11.70 -25.72 -25.20
C ILE A 172 10.80 -24.73 -25.94
N VAL A 173 11.32 -23.58 -26.37
CA VAL A 173 10.61 -22.62 -27.23
C VAL A 173 10.29 -23.23 -28.60
N GLU A 174 11.26 -23.87 -29.25
CA GLU A 174 11.08 -24.63 -30.50
C GLU A 174 9.97 -25.70 -30.35
N TYR A 175 10.03 -26.51 -29.29
CA TYR A 175 9.01 -27.52 -28.95
C TYR A 175 7.63 -26.90 -28.68
N ALA A 176 7.57 -25.72 -28.08
CA ALA A 176 6.34 -25.02 -27.74
C ALA A 176 5.69 -24.39 -28.99
N ASN A 177 6.48 -23.79 -29.88
CA ASN A 177 6.04 -23.30 -31.20
C ASN A 177 5.51 -24.46 -32.05
N ASN A 178 6.25 -25.57 -32.15
CA ASN A 178 5.84 -26.80 -32.85
C ASN A 178 4.60 -27.50 -32.25
N ARG A 179 4.04 -26.97 -31.15
CA ARG A 179 2.84 -27.47 -30.49
C ARG A 179 1.83 -26.35 -30.20
N GLU A 180 1.95 -25.20 -30.85
CA GLU A 180 0.97 -24.10 -30.79
C GLU A 180 0.67 -23.64 -29.35
N PHE A 181 1.68 -23.57 -28.49
CA PHE A 181 1.56 -22.92 -27.18
C PHE A 181 1.68 -21.40 -27.35
N THR A 182 0.79 -20.65 -26.69
CA THR A 182 0.79 -19.17 -26.74
C THR A 182 1.84 -18.55 -25.80
N SER A 183 2.25 -19.30 -24.77
CA SER A 183 3.20 -18.81 -23.77
C SER A 183 3.94 -19.95 -23.07
N VAL A 184 5.19 -19.69 -22.65
CA VAL A 184 6.01 -20.57 -21.80
C VAL A 184 6.32 -19.87 -20.48
N MET A 185 6.05 -20.53 -19.36
CA MET A 185 6.40 -20.07 -18.02
C MET A 185 7.49 -20.97 -17.41
N VAL A 186 8.63 -20.39 -17.06
CA VAL A 186 9.75 -21.12 -16.42
C VAL A 186 9.89 -20.69 -14.96
N VAL A 187 9.66 -21.63 -14.04
CA VAL A 187 9.92 -21.43 -12.61
C VAL A 187 11.41 -21.72 -12.32
N HIS A 188 12.15 -20.69 -11.93
CA HIS A 188 13.55 -20.82 -11.52
C HIS A 188 13.66 -21.05 -10.01
N THR A 189 14.38 -22.10 -9.62
CA THR A 189 14.65 -22.47 -8.22
C THR A 189 16.13 -22.26 -7.90
N ASN A 190 16.41 -21.52 -6.82
CA ASN A 190 17.75 -21.22 -6.32
C ASN A 190 17.81 -21.60 -4.84
N ARG A 191 18.92 -22.18 -4.35
CA ARG A 191 19.08 -22.64 -2.94
C ARG A 191 17.91 -23.47 -2.38
N ARG A 192 17.22 -24.22 -3.26
CA ARG A 192 15.99 -25.01 -3.03
C ARG A 192 14.67 -24.24 -2.93
N GLU A 193 14.65 -22.91 -3.09
CA GLU A 193 13.43 -22.09 -3.10
C GLU A 193 13.18 -21.44 -4.48
N PRO A 194 11.92 -21.26 -4.93
CA PRO A 194 11.62 -20.49 -6.14
C PRO A 194 11.98 -18.99 -5.99
N ASP A 195 12.90 -18.49 -6.83
CA ASP A 195 13.53 -17.15 -6.73
C ASP A 195 13.26 -16.27 -7.97
N ALA A 196 12.91 -16.87 -9.11
CA ALA A 196 12.48 -16.13 -10.31
C ALA A 196 11.41 -16.87 -11.12
N LEU A 197 10.64 -16.10 -11.88
CA LEU A 197 9.63 -16.55 -12.83
C LEU A 197 9.90 -15.85 -14.17
N LEU A 198 10.17 -16.64 -15.21
CA LEU A 198 10.29 -16.16 -16.58
C LEU A 198 8.98 -16.44 -17.32
N ILE A 199 8.50 -15.47 -18.09
CA ILE A 199 7.32 -15.59 -18.95
C ILE A 199 7.76 -15.21 -20.37
N ILE A 200 7.58 -16.11 -21.33
CA ILE A 200 7.90 -15.92 -22.74
C ILE A 200 6.58 -16.05 -23.51
N ASN A 201 6.23 -15.06 -24.32
CA ASN A 201 5.12 -15.16 -25.24
C ASN A 201 5.58 -15.70 -26.60
N LEU A 202 4.71 -16.43 -27.30
CA LEU A 202 5.03 -17.18 -28.52
C LEU A 202 4.03 -16.86 -29.65
N PRO A 203 4.41 -16.97 -30.94
CA PRO A 203 5.66 -17.56 -31.44
C PRO A 203 6.90 -16.65 -31.33
N GLU A 204 6.72 -15.33 -31.43
CA GLU A 204 7.80 -14.32 -31.44
C GLU A 204 7.58 -13.22 -30.39
N GLY A 205 6.73 -13.47 -29.39
CA GLY A 205 6.40 -12.50 -28.36
C GLY A 205 7.53 -12.23 -27.36
N PRO A 206 7.40 -11.16 -26.55
CA PRO A 206 8.44 -10.70 -25.63
C PRO A 206 8.67 -11.66 -24.45
N THR A 207 9.82 -11.47 -23.80
CA THR A 207 10.29 -12.26 -22.67
C THR A 207 10.42 -11.39 -21.41
N ALA A 208 9.56 -11.62 -20.42
CA ALA A 208 9.58 -10.93 -19.13
C ALA A 208 10.21 -11.79 -18.02
N HIS A 209 11.24 -11.26 -17.38
CA HIS A 209 11.90 -11.89 -16.24
C HIS A 209 11.50 -11.21 -14.94
N PHE A 210 10.83 -11.94 -14.06
CA PHE A 210 10.44 -11.46 -12.74
C PHE A 210 11.27 -12.12 -11.65
N LYS A 211 11.74 -11.31 -10.70
CA LYS A 211 12.13 -11.83 -9.39
C LYS A 211 10.87 -12.28 -8.65
N LEU A 212 10.87 -13.53 -8.19
CA LEU A 212 9.87 -14.08 -7.30
C LEU A 212 10.29 -13.82 -5.84
N SER A 213 9.35 -13.55 -4.97
CA SER A 213 9.62 -13.32 -3.54
C SER A 213 8.40 -13.62 -2.69
N LYS A 214 8.65 -13.95 -1.42
CA LYS A 214 7.63 -14.24 -0.40
C LYS A 214 6.55 -15.24 -0.89
N LEU A 215 7.00 -16.30 -1.55
CA LEU A 215 6.16 -17.44 -1.90
C LEU A 215 5.64 -18.12 -0.63
N VAL A 216 4.33 -18.33 -0.56
CA VAL A 216 3.63 -19.15 0.43
C VAL A 216 2.67 -20.05 -0.34
N LEU A 217 2.81 -21.37 -0.19
CA LEU A 217 1.94 -22.33 -0.88
C LEU A 217 0.56 -22.35 -0.24
N ARG A 218 -0.47 -22.75 -0.99
CA ARG A 218 -1.86 -22.78 -0.54
C ARG A 218 -2.02 -23.54 0.78
N LYS A 219 -1.28 -24.64 0.95
CA LYS A 219 -1.30 -25.49 2.16
C LYS A 219 -0.91 -24.74 3.44
N ASP A 220 -0.01 -23.77 3.34
CA ASP A 220 0.55 -23.03 4.49
C ASP A 220 -0.34 -21.84 4.89
N ILE A 221 -1.36 -21.52 4.07
CA ILE A 221 -2.29 -20.42 4.29
C ILE A 221 -3.40 -20.89 5.24
N LYS A 222 -3.59 -20.14 6.33
CA LYS A 222 -4.68 -20.37 7.30
C LYS A 222 -6.04 -20.12 6.65
N ASN A 223 -7.00 -21.01 6.92
CA ASN A 223 -8.37 -20.96 6.40
C ASN A 223 -8.48 -20.97 4.85
N HIS A 224 -7.50 -21.54 4.14
CA HIS A 224 -7.55 -21.64 2.68
C HIS A 224 -8.74 -22.47 2.19
N GLY A 225 -9.33 -22.03 1.07
CA GLY A 225 -10.30 -22.81 0.30
C GLY A 225 -9.62 -23.73 -0.71
N ASN A 226 -10.36 -24.72 -1.20
CA ASN A 226 -9.98 -25.47 -2.40
C ASN A 226 -10.37 -24.66 -3.66
N PRO A 227 -9.49 -24.54 -4.68
CA PRO A 227 -9.85 -23.91 -5.94
C PRO A 227 -10.80 -24.80 -6.75
N THR A 228 -11.65 -24.18 -7.57
CA THR A 228 -12.60 -24.85 -8.48
C THR A 228 -12.08 -24.84 -9.92
N SER A 229 -12.52 -25.79 -10.76
CA SER A 229 -12.08 -25.88 -12.18
C SER A 229 -12.64 -24.78 -13.09
N HIS A 230 -13.43 -23.86 -12.56
CA HIS A 230 -13.99 -22.73 -13.30
C HIS A 230 -12.90 -21.74 -13.72
N LYS A 231 -13.04 -21.11 -14.89
CA LYS A 231 -12.15 -20.05 -15.36
C LYS A 231 -12.24 -18.83 -14.42
N PRO A 232 -11.13 -18.30 -13.90
CA PRO A 232 -11.14 -17.15 -13.00
C PRO A 232 -11.42 -15.85 -13.74
N GLU A 233 -12.04 -14.91 -13.04
CA GLU A 233 -11.98 -13.48 -13.33
C GLU A 233 -10.54 -12.97 -13.08
N LEU A 234 -10.04 -12.07 -13.91
CA LEU A 234 -8.70 -11.49 -13.78
C LEU A 234 -8.81 -10.01 -13.42
N VAL A 235 -8.21 -9.61 -12.30
CA VAL A 235 -8.15 -8.23 -11.82
C VAL A 235 -6.71 -7.74 -11.84
N LEU A 236 -6.44 -6.74 -12.69
CA LEU A 236 -5.18 -6.01 -12.75
C LEU A 236 -5.36 -4.63 -12.13
N ASN A 237 -4.63 -4.33 -11.05
CA ASN A 237 -4.69 -3.03 -10.37
C ASN A 237 -3.36 -2.29 -10.52
N ASN A 238 -3.42 -0.98 -10.81
CA ASN A 238 -2.28 -0.04 -10.88
C ASN A 238 -1.23 -0.35 -11.96
N PHE A 239 -1.65 -0.89 -13.10
CA PHE A 239 -0.80 -1.08 -14.29
C PHE A 239 -0.97 0.10 -15.26
N THR A 240 -0.68 1.33 -14.81
CA THR A 240 -1.12 2.57 -15.48
C THR A 240 -0.09 3.24 -16.39
N THR A 241 1.18 2.81 -16.37
CA THR A 241 2.21 3.32 -17.31
C THR A 241 2.27 2.46 -18.57
N CYS A 242 2.87 2.93 -19.68
CA CYS A 242 2.98 2.14 -20.92
C CYS A 242 3.61 0.75 -20.67
N LEU A 243 4.72 0.71 -19.93
CA LEU A 243 5.35 -0.54 -19.47
C LEU A 243 4.40 -1.38 -18.59
N GLY A 244 3.65 -0.73 -17.69
CA GLY A 244 2.63 -1.37 -16.88
C GLY A 244 1.52 -2.01 -17.73
N HIS A 245 1.01 -1.30 -18.73
CA HIS A 245 0.00 -1.80 -19.67
C HIS A 245 0.55 -2.98 -20.49
N ARG A 246 1.78 -2.92 -21.02
CA ARG A 246 2.37 -4.05 -21.76
C ARG A 246 2.54 -5.29 -20.88
N VAL A 247 3.09 -5.14 -19.68
CA VAL A 247 3.19 -6.24 -18.69
C VAL A 247 1.81 -6.74 -18.27
N GLY A 248 0.82 -5.87 -18.16
CA GLY A 248 -0.58 -6.21 -17.87
C GLY A 248 -1.21 -7.06 -18.96
N ARG A 249 -1.07 -6.66 -20.23
CA ARG A 249 -1.56 -7.38 -21.41
C ARG A 249 -0.88 -8.74 -21.59
N MET A 250 0.43 -8.79 -21.37
CA MET A 250 1.19 -10.04 -21.31
C MET A 250 0.62 -10.98 -20.24
N ILE A 251 0.35 -10.48 -19.02
CA ILE A 251 -0.29 -11.27 -17.95
C ILE A 251 -1.72 -11.67 -18.31
N GLN A 252 -2.50 -10.81 -18.98
CA GLN A 252 -3.85 -11.15 -19.49
C GLN A 252 -3.79 -12.29 -20.50
N SER A 253 -2.80 -12.31 -21.41
CA SER A 253 -2.64 -13.36 -22.42
C SER A 253 -2.42 -14.77 -21.86
N LEU A 254 -2.10 -14.91 -20.57
CA LEU A 254 -1.99 -16.21 -19.89
C LEU A 254 -3.36 -16.80 -19.49
N PHE A 255 -4.42 -15.99 -19.48
CA PHE A 255 -5.76 -16.38 -19.02
C PHE A 255 -6.79 -16.28 -20.14
N PRO A 256 -7.73 -17.25 -20.26
CA PRO A 256 -8.87 -17.11 -21.16
C PRO A 256 -9.72 -15.89 -20.76
N GLN A 257 -10.16 -15.10 -21.74
CA GLN A 257 -10.93 -13.88 -21.52
C GLN A 257 -12.45 -14.15 -21.30
N ASP A 258 -12.85 -15.41 -21.09
CA ASP A 258 -14.23 -15.85 -20.81
C ASP A 258 -14.38 -16.36 -19.35
N PRO A 259 -14.44 -15.46 -18.35
CA PRO A 259 -14.50 -15.84 -16.94
C PRO A 259 -15.85 -16.47 -16.55
N ASN A 260 -15.81 -17.46 -15.65
CA ASN A 260 -17.03 -18.13 -15.18
C ASN A 260 -17.52 -17.52 -13.85
N PHE A 261 -18.25 -16.41 -13.90
CA PHE A 261 -18.80 -15.72 -12.72
C PHE A 261 -19.56 -16.63 -11.73
N ARG A 262 -20.23 -17.69 -12.20
CA ARG A 262 -20.88 -18.71 -11.34
C ARG A 262 -19.90 -19.41 -10.37
N GLY A 263 -18.63 -19.53 -10.75
CA GLY A 263 -17.57 -20.08 -9.89
C GLY A 263 -17.11 -19.14 -8.78
N ARG A 264 -17.40 -17.83 -8.91
CA ARG A 264 -17.01 -16.73 -8.01
C ARG A 264 -15.53 -16.75 -7.65
N ARG A 265 -14.69 -16.80 -8.69
CA ARG A 265 -13.27 -17.10 -8.60
C ARG A 265 -12.49 -15.96 -9.24
N VAL A 266 -11.58 -15.34 -8.50
CA VAL A 266 -10.82 -14.18 -8.97
C VAL A 266 -9.32 -14.35 -8.71
N VAL A 267 -8.53 -14.07 -9.75
CA VAL A 267 -7.08 -13.92 -9.69
C VAL A 267 -6.77 -12.43 -9.73
N THR A 268 -5.95 -11.96 -8.79
CA THR A 268 -5.61 -10.55 -8.64
C THR A 268 -4.11 -10.37 -8.75
N PHE A 269 -3.68 -9.51 -9.66
CA PHE A 269 -2.34 -8.94 -9.69
C PHE A 269 -2.48 -7.46 -9.31
N HIS A 270 -1.93 -7.07 -8.16
CA HIS A 270 -1.96 -5.69 -7.69
C HIS A 270 -0.55 -5.12 -7.70
N ASN A 271 -0.29 -4.14 -8.57
CA ASN A 271 0.97 -3.43 -8.59
C ASN A 271 1.01 -2.37 -7.47
N GLN A 272 2.07 -2.36 -6.66
CA GLN A 272 2.35 -1.30 -5.71
C GLN A 272 3.87 -1.11 -5.61
N ARG A 273 4.36 0.06 -6.08
CA ARG A 273 5.79 0.42 -6.08
C ARG A 273 6.66 -0.66 -6.75
N ASP A 274 6.22 -1.09 -7.94
CA ASP A 274 6.84 -2.08 -8.81
C ASP A 274 6.92 -3.51 -8.24
N TYR A 275 6.25 -3.75 -7.11
CA TYR A 275 5.93 -5.08 -6.62
C TYR A 275 4.52 -5.46 -7.05
N ILE A 276 4.42 -6.51 -7.87
CA ILE A 276 3.15 -7.09 -8.31
C ILE A 276 2.77 -8.19 -7.31
N PHE A 277 1.79 -7.90 -6.46
CA PHE A 277 1.24 -8.84 -5.49
C PHE A 277 0.23 -9.77 -6.17
N PHE A 278 0.59 -11.05 -6.30
CA PHE A 278 -0.32 -12.08 -6.79
C PHE A 278 -1.19 -12.63 -5.65
N ARG A 279 -2.50 -12.69 -5.84
CA ARG A 279 -3.45 -13.39 -4.95
C ARG A 279 -4.49 -14.16 -5.77
N HIS A 280 -4.95 -15.28 -5.24
CA HIS A 280 -6.02 -16.08 -5.82
C HIS A 280 -7.11 -16.30 -4.77
N HIS A 281 -8.31 -15.76 -5.03
CA HIS A 281 -9.44 -15.78 -4.12
C HIS A 281 -10.68 -16.46 -4.74
N ARG A 282 -11.51 -17.01 -3.85
CA ARG A 282 -12.94 -17.19 -4.09
C ARG A 282 -13.68 -16.08 -3.35
N TYR A 283 -14.75 -15.54 -3.93
CA TYR A 283 -15.56 -14.48 -3.32
C TYR A 283 -17.01 -14.91 -3.07
N ILE A 284 -17.64 -14.25 -2.09
CA ILE A 284 -19.07 -14.36 -1.79
C ILE A 284 -19.57 -12.95 -1.47
N PHE A 285 -20.66 -12.54 -2.13
CA PHE A 285 -21.39 -11.35 -1.73
C PHE A 285 -22.31 -11.68 -0.54
N GLU A 286 -22.12 -11.00 0.58
CA GLU A 286 -22.99 -11.03 1.75
C GLU A 286 -23.80 -9.72 1.78
N GLU A 287 -25.12 -9.77 1.65
CA GLU A 287 -25.97 -8.61 1.96
C GLU A 287 -25.95 -8.34 3.47
N LYS A 288 -25.70 -7.08 3.85
CA LYS A 288 -25.76 -6.63 5.25
C LYS A 288 -26.58 -5.36 5.34
N GLU A 289 -27.72 -5.47 6.02
CA GLU A 289 -28.55 -4.31 6.33
C GLU A 289 -27.82 -3.36 7.27
N LYS A 290 -27.59 -2.13 6.80
CA LYS A 290 -27.18 -1.02 7.65
C LYS A 290 -28.42 -0.22 8.02
N LYS A 291 -28.77 -0.25 9.30
CA LYS A 291 -29.72 0.68 9.91
C LYS A 291 -29.03 2.04 10.01
N ILE A 292 -29.24 2.90 9.01
CA ILE A 292 -28.78 4.28 9.06
C ILE A 292 -29.75 5.04 9.96
N VAL A 293 -29.28 5.39 11.17
CA VAL A 293 -30.02 6.27 12.07
C VAL A 293 -29.82 7.69 11.56
N SER A 294 -30.81 8.20 10.80
CA SER A 294 -30.91 9.61 10.42
C SER A 294 -30.79 10.47 11.67
N LYS A 295 -29.86 11.43 11.68
CA LYS A 295 -29.54 12.21 12.89
C LYS A 295 -30.51 13.38 13.14
N ASP A 296 -31.46 13.56 12.24
CA ASP A 296 -32.41 14.66 12.19
C ASP A 296 -33.52 14.52 13.25
N LYS A 297 -33.25 15.09 14.43
CA LYS A 297 -34.12 15.07 15.62
C LYS A 297 -35.54 15.65 15.45
N LYS A 298 -35.94 16.10 14.25
CA LYS A 298 -37.25 16.72 13.97
C LYS A 298 -38.23 15.85 13.18
N SER A 299 -37.79 14.81 12.48
CA SER A 299 -38.66 13.90 11.71
C SER A 299 -38.91 12.58 12.45
N LYS A 300 -40.18 12.17 12.58
CA LYS A 300 -40.55 10.89 13.22
C LYS A 300 -40.11 9.67 12.39
N GLY A 301 -38.97 9.08 12.76
CA GLY A 301 -38.86 7.62 12.87
C GLY A 301 -38.71 6.75 11.60
N GLU A 302 -38.53 7.31 10.39
CA GLU A 302 -38.17 6.48 9.22
C GLU A 302 -36.77 5.86 9.39
N THR A 303 -36.70 4.61 9.83
CA THR A 303 -35.44 3.85 9.87
C THR A 303 -35.13 3.32 8.47
N LYS A 304 -34.42 4.11 7.66
CA LYS A 304 -33.97 3.67 6.33
C LYS A 304 -32.90 2.60 6.44
N THR A 305 -33.29 1.35 6.21
CA THR A 305 -32.40 0.19 6.08
C THR A 305 -31.79 0.15 4.68
N GLU A 306 -30.57 0.65 4.56
CA GLU A 306 -29.80 0.48 3.33
C GLU A 306 -29.17 -0.92 3.29
N LYS A 307 -29.41 -1.65 2.20
CA LYS A 307 -28.76 -2.92 1.92
C LYS A 307 -27.34 -2.67 1.42
N GLN A 308 -26.33 -2.77 2.28
CA GLN A 308 -24.95 -2.77 1.82
C GLN A 308 -24.53 -4.19 1.43
N ILE A 309 -24.26 -4.40 0.14
CA ILE A 309 -23.58 -5.60 -0.35
C ILE A 309 -22.11 -5.52 0.08
N ASN A 310 -21.62 -6.55 0.78
CA ASN A 310 -20.23 -6.67 1.19
C ASN A 310 -19.57 -7.88 0.54
N CYS A 311 -18.43 -7.69 -0.12
CA CYS A 311 -17.66 -8.78 -0.70
C CYS A 311 -16.77 -9.44 0.37
N ARG A 312 -17.00 -10.74 0.65
CA ARG A 312 -16.15 -11.56 1.50
C ARG A 312 -15.25 -12.44 0.63
N LEU A 313 -13.95 -12.38 0.90
CA LEU A 313 -12.92 -13.15 0.18
C LEU A 313 -12.41 -14.33 1.03
N GLN A 314 -12.09 -15.43 0.36
CA GLN A 314 -11.33 -16.55 0.91
C GLN A 314 -10.21 -16.90 -0.08
N GLU A 315 -8.96 -17.00 0.36
CA GLU A 315 -7.85 -17.38 -0.51
C GLU A 315 -7.89 -18.87 -0.87
N CYS A 316 -7.56 -19.23 -2.11
CA CYS A 316 -7.63 -20.60 -2.63
C CYS A 316 -6.45 -21.00 -3.54
N GLY A 317 -5.39 -20.18 -3.58
CA GLY A 317 -4.12 -20.48 -4.26
C GLY A 317 -2.92 -19.86 -3.52
N PRO A 318 -1.71 -19.93 -4.11
CA PRO A 318 -0.50 -19.44 -3.48
C PRO A 318 -0.50 -17.92 -3.33
N ARG A 319 0.29 -17.41 -2.38
CA ARG A 319 0.70 -16.01 -2.32
C ARG A 319 2.11 -15.88 -2.84
N PHE A 320 2.38 -14.86 -3.63
CA PHE A 320 3.75 -14.41 -3.91
C PHE A 320 3.76 -12.93 -4.29
N THR A 321 4.96 -12.36 -4.41
CA THR A 321 5.20 -11.07 -5.04
C THR A 321 6.17 -11.25 -6.19
N LEU A 322 5.84 -10.70 -7.35
CA LEU A 322 6.76 -10.54 -8.47
C LEU A 322 7.34 -9.12 -8.45
N LYS A 323 8.57 -8.95 -8.91
CA LYS A 323 9.10 -7.65 -9.34
C LYS A 323 9.80 -7.84 -10.68
N LEU A 324 9.49 -7.00 -11.67
CA LEU A 324 10.12 -7.06 -12.99
C LEU A 324 11.63 -6.77 -12.84
N LEU A 325 12.46 -7.59 -13.48
CA LEU A 325 13.91 -7.40 -13.59
C LEU A 325 14.30 -6.96 -14.99
N THR A 326 13.79 -7.65 -16.02
CA THR A 326 13.98 -7.28 -17.43
C THR A 326 12.73 -7.58 -18.24
N LEU A 327 12.48 -6.75 -19.24
CA LEU A 327 11.57 -7.02 -20.35
C LEU A 327 12.40 -6.98 -21.64
N GLN A 328 12.36 -8.09 -22.37
CA GLN A 328 13.13 -8.32 -23.59
C GLN A 328 12.17 -8.42 -24.78
N HIS A 329 12.52 -7.79 -25.89
CA HIS A 329 11.79 -7.94 -27.13
C HIS A 329 12.11 -9.30 -27.77
N GLY A 330 11.08 -9.97 -28.30
CA GLY A 330 11.19 -11.33 -28.80
C GLY A 330 11.44 -12.42 -27.74
N THR A 331 11.66 -13.63 -28.24
CA THR A 331 11.84 -14.83 -27.42
C THR A 331 13.21 -14.88 -26.74
N PHE A 332 13.38 -15.79 -25.79
CA PHE A 332 14.54 -15.88 -24.91
C PHE A 332 15.89 -16.03 -25.65
N ASP A 333 16.63 -14.92 -25.76
CA ASP A 333 18.05 -14.92 -26.11
C ASP A 333 18.89 -14.06 -25.15
N THR A 334 19.93 -14.67 -24.58
CA THR A 334 20.78 -14.04 -23.55
C THR A 334 22.08 -13.45 -24.11
N LYS A 335 22.25 -13.34 -25.43
CA LYS A 335 23.52 -12.91 -26.05
C LYS A 335 23.38 -11.63 -26.88
N SER A 336 22.30 -11.54 -27.65
CA SER A 336 22.00 -10.51 -28.63
C SER A 336 20.55 -10.00 -28.51
N GLY A 337 19.82 -10.43 -27.47
CA GLY A 337 18.45 -9.99 -27.21
C GLY A 337 18.37 -8.51 -26.84
N GLU A 338 17.46 -7.80 -27.50
CA GLU A 338 17.18 -6.38 -27.22
C GLU A 338 16.27 -6.25 -26.00
N TYR A 339 16.63 -5.35 -25.08
CA TYR A 339 15.87 -5.12 -23.85
C TYR A 339 15.06 -3.83 -23.93
N GLU A 340 13.74 -3.96 -23.98
CA GLU A 340 12.78 -2.87 -23.84
C GLU A 340 12.91 -2.19 -22.47
N TRP A 341 13.18 -2.96 -21.42
CA TRP A 341 13.38 -2.43 -20.07
C TRP A 341 14.31 -3.29 -19.20
N VAL A 342 15.13 -2.63 -18.38
CA VAL A 342 16.04 -3.27 -17.41
C VAL A 342 16.00 -2.53 -16.07
N HIS A 343 15.79 -3.27 -14.98
CA HIS A 343 15.86 -2.78 -13.62
C HIS A 343 17.30 -2.40 -13.25
N LYS A 344 17.61 -1.11 -13.22
CA LYS A 344 18.85 -0.58 -12.61
C LYS A 344 18.75 -0.72 -11.08
N ALA A 345 19.78 -1.28 -10.46
CA ALA A 345 19.81 -1.68 -9.04
C ALA A 345 20.35 -0.58 -8.12
#